data_AF-A0A090DVY4-F1
#
_entry.id   AF-A0A090DVY4-F1
#
_cell.length_a   1.000
_cell.length_b   1.000
_cell.length_c   1.000
_cell.angle_alpha   90.00
_cell.angle_beta   90.00
_cell.angle_gamma   90.00
#
_symmetry.space_group_name_H-M   'P 1'
#
loop_
_entity.id
_entity.type
_entity.pdbx_description
1 polymer ?
#
loop_
_entity_poly.entity_id
_entity_poly.type
_entity_poly.pdbx_seq_one_letter_code
_entity_poly.pdbx_strand_id
1 'polypeptide(L)' 'MPLVGRWPGGSRPSFIPDIVKPFIHAVVRATEEPVLNALVANEDMTGRDGNFVPALPKGWLKRTFGAA' A
#
# COMPACT_ATOMS: atom_id res chain seq x y z
N MET A 1 -32.08 -1.46 38.61
CA MET A 1 -31.94 -2.86 38.17
C MET A 1 -31.82 -2.86 36.65
N PRO A 2 -30.62 -3.02 36.08
CA PRO A 2 -30.37 -3.06 34.64
C PRO A 2 -30.68 -4.47 34.11
N LEU A 3 -31.34 -4.57 32.96
CA LEU A 3 -31.62 -5.84 32.29
C LEU A 3 -30.49 -6.15 31.30
N VAL A 4 -29.99 -7.38 31.34
CA VAL A 4 -28.76 -7.81 30.65
C VAL A 4 -28.99 -8.08 29.16
N GLY A 5 -28.04 -7.62 28.31
CA GLY A 5 -27.89 -7.93 26.88
C GLY A 5 -26.99 -6.90 26.18
N ARG A 6 -25.67 -6.88 26.42
CA ARG A 6 -24.58 -7.60 25.71
C ARG A 6 -24.33 -7.15 24.24
N TRP A 7 -23.23 -6.39 24.11
CA TRP A 7 -22.41 -5.84 22.99
C TRP A 7 -22.79 -4.51 22.27
N PRO A 8 -21.85 -3.54 22.20
CA PRO A 8 -21.98 -2.27 21.49
C PRO A 8 -21.68 -2.49 20.00
N GLY A 9 -22.74 -2.66 19.22
CA GLY A 9 -22.66 -2.83 17.77
C GLY A 9 -23.49 -1.76 17.10
N GLY A 10 -22.98 -0.52 17.03
CA GLY A 10 -23.59 0.53 16.23
C GLY A 10 -23.71 0.04 14.79
N SER A 11 -24.93 0.13 14.24
CA SER A 11 -25.24 -0.24 12.87
C SER A 11 -24.20 0.35 11.93
N ARG A 12 -23.37 -0.51 11.33
CA ARG A 12 -22.50 -0.10 10.23
C ARG A 12 -23.42 0.45 9.14
N PRO A 13 -23.15 1.63 8.56
CA PRO A 13 -23.89 2.01 7.37
C PRO A 13 -23.73 0.89 6.34
N SER A 14 -24.85 0.26 5.97
CA SER A 14 -24.91 -0.87 5.03
C SER A 14 -24.65 -0.44 3.58
N PHE A 15 -24.40 0.84 3.36
CA PHE A 15 -24.26 1.46 2.06
C PHE A 15 -23.37 2.69 2.16
N ILE A 16 -22.43 2.81 1.20
CA ILE A 16 -21.56 3.98 1.07
C ILE A 16 -22.19 4.88 -0.03
N PRO A 17 -22.58 6.13 0.28
CA PRO A 17 -23.15 7.05 -0.70
C PRO A 17 -22.12 7.52 -1.75
N ASP A 18 -22.56 8.22 -2.80
CA ASP A 18 -21.81 8.64 -4.01
C ASP A 18 -20.54 9.51 -3.79
N ILE A 19 -20.18 9.73 -2.53
CA ILE A 19 -18.92 10.33 -2.07
C ILE A 19 -17.79 9.28 -1.94
N VAL A 20 -17.86 8.15 -2.64
CA VAL A 20 -16.85 7.07 -2.59
C VAL A 20 -15.48 7.48 -3.15
N LYS A 21 -15.39 8.58 -3.89
CA LYS A 21 -14.18 9.05 -4.57
C LYS A 21 -12.92 9.08 -3.67
N PRO A 22 -12.94 9.61 -2.43
CA PRO A 22 -11.77 9.60 -1.56
C PRO A 22 -11.32 8.20 -1.16
N PHE A 23 -12.23 7.23 -1.05
CA PHE A 23 -11.87 5.84 -0.76
C PHE A 23 -11.19 5.18 -1.96
N ILE A 24 -11.64 5.46 -3.18
CA ILE A 24 -10.97 4.97 -4.39
C ILE A 24 -9.55 5.54 -4.46
N HIS A 25 -9.37 6.85 -4.20
CA HIS A 25 -8.03 7.45 -4.10
C HIS A 25 -7.18 6.81 -3.01
N ALA A 26 -7.75 6.51 -1.84
CA ALA A 26 -7.03 5.85 -0.76
C ALA A 26 -6.57 4.44 -1.15
N VAL A 27 -7.39 3.67 -1.86
CA VAL A 27 -7.01 2.33 -2.37
C VAL A 27 -5.88 2.43 -3.38
N VAL A 28 -5.94 3.40 -4.30
CA VAL A 28 -4.86 3.65 -5.26
C VAL A 28 -3.54 3.91 -4.51
N ARG A 29 -3.54 4.82 -3.53
CA ARG A 29 -2.34 5.11 -2.73
C ARG A 29 -1.85 3.92 -1.92
N ALA A 30 -2.78 3.19 -1.30
CA ALA A 30 -2.49 1.96 -0.56
C ALA A 30 -1.98 0.82 -1.46
N THR A 31 -2.10 0.93 -2.78
CA THR A 31 -1.56 -0.04 -3.74
C THR A 31 -0.24 0.45 -4.34
N GLU A 32 -0.15 1.72 -4.71
CA GLU A 32 1.04 2.31 -5.34
C GLU A 32 2.23 2.39 -4.38
N GLU A 33 2.01 2.88 -3.16
CA GLU A 33 3.11 3.10 -2.21
C GLU A 33 3.78 1.80 -1.76
N PRO A 34 3.06 0.71 -1.42
CA PRO A 34 3.71 -0.54 -1.02
C PRO A 34 4.51 -1.19 -2.15
N VAL A 35 4.03 -1.10 -3.39
CA VAL A 35 4.77 -1.61 -4.56
C VAL A 35 6.07 -0.84 -4.74
N LEU A 36 6.02 0.49 -4.66
CA LEU A 36 7.22 1.33 -4.71
C LEU A 36 8.15 1.06 -3.52
N ASN A 37 7.61 0.90 -2.32
CA ASN A 37 8.39 0.59 -1.11
C ASN A 37 9.11 -0.76 -1.24
N ALA A 38 8.45 -1.78 -1.82
CA ALA A 38 9.07 -3.07 -2.08
C ALA A 38 10.26 -2.94 -3.03
N LEU A 39 10.12 -2.17 -4.11
CA LEU A 39 11.20 -1.91 -5.07
C LEU A 39 12.31 -1.03 -4.49
N VAL A 40 12.01 -0.10 -3.59
CA VAL A 40 13.02 0.75 -2.94
C VAL A 40 13.79 -0.05 -1.88
N ALA A 41 13.12 -0.95 -1.17
CA ALA A 41 13.74 -1.74 -0.11
C ALA A 41 14.56 -2.94 -0.63
N ASN A 42 14.39 -3.35 -1.89
CA ASN A 42 15.09 -4.52 -2.40
C ASN A 42 16.62 -4.32 -2.54
N GLU A 43 17.32 -5.46 -2.57
CA GLU A 43 18.75 -5.58 -2.78
C GLU A 43 19.01 -6.57 -3.92
N ASP A 44 20.23 -6.54 -4.47
CA ASP A 44 20.67 -7.47 -5.51
C ASP A 44 20.54 -8.92 -5.02
N MET A 45 19.98 -9.81 -5.84
CA MET A 45 19.77 -11.21 -5.46
C MET A 45 20.09 -12.17 -6.61
N THR A 46 20.86 -13.21 -6.31
CA THR A 46 21.00 -14.37 -7.19
C THR A 46 20.09 -15.48 -6.68
N GLY A 47 19.12 -15.88 -7.49
CA GLY A 47 18.17 -16.93 -7.20
C GLY A 47 18.61 -18.31 -7.68
N ARG A 48 17.62 -19.20 -7.82
CA ARG A 48 17.82 -20.55 -8.36
C ARG A 48 18.43 -20.49 -9.76
N ASP A 49 19.25 -21.49 -10.09
CA ASP A 49 19.91 -21.67 -11.39
C ASP A 49 20.81 -20.50 -11.80
N GLY A 50 21.29 -19.70 -10.83
CA GLY A 50 22.16 -18.56 -11.08
C GLY A 50 21.44 -17.33 -11.64
N ASN A 51 20.10 -17.29 -11.60
CA ASN A 51 19.34 -16.15 -12.10
C ASN A 51 19.58 -14.91 -11.23
N PHE A 52 20.22 -13.89 -11.80
CA PHE A 52 20.50 -12.64 -11.11
C PHE A 52 19.43 -11.60 -11.37
N VAL A 53 18.89 -11.02 -10.30
CA VAL A 53 17.95 -9.90 -10.34
C VAL A 53 18.57 -8.73 -9.56
N PRO A 54 18.86 -7.60 -10.22
CA PRO A 54 19.41 -6.44 -9.54
C PRO A 54 18.33 -5.69 -8.74
N ALA A 55 18.79 -4.97 -7.73
CA ALA A 55 18.01 -3.97 -7.02
C ALA A 55 17.57 -2.85 -7.97
N LEU A 56 16.57 -2.09 -7.54
CA LEU A 56 16.19 -0.86 -8.22
C LEU A 56 17.40 0.10 -8.30
N PRO A 57 17.76 0.66 -9.48
CA PRO A 57 18.97 1.47 -9.65
C PRO A 57 18.79 2.89 -9.08
N LYS A 58 18.82 3.00 -7.74
CA LYS A 58 18.56 4.23 -6.95
C LYS A 58 19.39 5.43 -7.41
N GLY A 59 20.67 5.19 -7.74
CA GLY A 59 21.56 6.25 -8.21
C GLY A 59 21.17 6.82 -9.58
N TRP A 60 20.72 5.96 -10.50
CA TRP A 60 20.18 6.41 -11.79
C TRP A 60 18.86 7.16 -11.59
N LEU A 61 17.94 6.60 -10.79
CA LEU A 61 16.66 7.24 -10.47
C LEU A 61 16.84 8.66 -9.92
N LYS A 62 17.77 8.85 -8.97
CA LYS A 62 18.05 10.16 -8.40
C LYS A 62 18.59 11.15 -9.44
N ARG A 63 19.43 10.71 -10.37
CA ARG A 63 19.94 11.58 -11.45
C ARG A 63 18.87 11.96 -12.47
N THR A 64 17.95 11.04 -12.75
CA THR A 64 16.94 11.23 -13.80
C THR A 64 15.71 11.97 -13.29
N PHE A 65 15.29 11.72 -12.04
CA PHE A 65 14.03 12.19 -11.47
C PHE A 65 14.17 12.92 -10.13
N GLY A 66 15.39 13.06 -9.59
CA GLY A 66 15.60 13.84 -8.37
C GLY A 66 15.20 15.29 -8.59
N ALA A 67 14.34 15.82 -7.72
CA ALA A 67 14.01 17.25 -7.72
C ALA A 67 15.28 18.08 -7.50
N ALA A 68 15.37 19.22 -8.19
CA ALA A 68 16.48 20.18 -8.09
C ALA A 68 16.63 20.76 -6.69
#